data_AF-A0A9N7H309-F1
#
_entry.id   AF-A0A9N7H309-F1
#
_cell.length_a   1.000
_cell.length_b   1.000
_cell.length_c   1.000
_cell.angle_alpha   90.00
_cell.angle_beta   90.00
_cell.angle_gamma   90.00
#
_symmetry.space_group_name_H-M   'P 1'
#
loop_
_entity.id
_entity.type
_entity.pdbx_description
1 polymer ?
#
loop_
_entity_poly.entity_id
_entity_poly.type
_entity_poly.pdbx_seq_one_letter_code
_entity_poly.pdbx_strand_id
1 'polypeptide(L)'
;MTPVMAWFRRPHATCVMVGILAAMLAGAGTARADTPPPLPGFIHDGALTVCTNPTLPPMTFVNGTDVKAVDGIDMDIARTLAAYWHVKLTVTTMDFTGLFPSLAAGRCGLVASGIIRLPQRERNFDAVAYQDTALVIVARAGTHPLGGMAELSGRKVAVQAGTSYSARMARENEALAAAGHAPMIITAYPTEEQVVQQVLLGRAFALASQDVELAYRREQLHGRVRVIFTPPYPEYRHFALYIRKDAHDRALLEQAVATLRDNGQMAAIAQKWAITPDTTQALGATAPAFHWGTFFGALTSAAFMRGAFITLAVAVLSHLTAIAISLPMALVLNGRDCVLKTGLTAYVALFRGAPTLLQLLFIWNALPQFLPFFREAWFTPFLATWLSLSINESAYQVEINRAALLAVDPAQAVAGHALGLSRGQVYRHVIFPQALRIALPPTINAFISLLKTTSLASVISVQELLAVTQIQVARTFEFTEYYAAALVYYLAMVFFFLLVQKRVERRFSWADQYRAGTHAS
;
A
#
# COMPACT_ATOMS: atom_id res chain seq x y z
N MET A 1 57.59 64.12 21.66
CA MET A 1 57.92 65.41 21.03
C MET A 1 58.06 65.17 19.53
N THR A 2 57.11 65.69 18.74
CA THR A 2 57.22 65.95 17.28
C THR A 2 58.40 66.91 17.01
N PRO A 3 59.00 67.04 15.80
CA PRO A 3 58.37 67.29 14.47
C PRO A 3 59.02 66.52 13.27
N VAL A 4 58.37 66.27 12.12
CA VAL A 4 58.00 67.09 10.93
C VAL A 4 59.18 67.69 10.12
N MET A 5 59.39 67.21 8.87
CA MET A 5 59.88 67.94 7.65
C MET A 5 59.98 66.94 6.47
N ALA A 6 59.13 66.97 5.43
CA ALA A 6 59.14 67.81 4.20
C ALA A 6 60.34 67.54 3.26
N TRP A 7 60.16 66.75 2.18
CA TRP A 7 59.83 67.14 0.78
C TRP A 7 61.06 67.42 -0.11
N PHE A 8 61.26 66.67 -1.20
CA PHE A 8 61.47 67.21 -2.56
C PHE A 8 61.52 66.14 -3.69
N ARG A 9 60.85 66.48 -4.80
CA ARG A 9 61.11 66.16 -6.24
C ARG A 9 60.76 64.79 -6.85
N ARG A 10 59.60 64.80 -7.53
CA ARG A 10 59.32 64.17 -8.86
C ARG A 10 60.00 65.01 -9.98
N PRO A 11 60.22 64.55 -11.25
CA PRO A 11 59.14 63.98 -12.08
C PRO A 11 59.48 63.07 -13.30
N HIS A 12 58.40 62.58 -13.94
CA HIS A 12 58.23 62.14 -15.35
C HIS A 12 59.03 60.91 -15.84
N ALA A 13 58.53 59.99 -16.67
CA ALA A 13 57.23 59.76 -17.26
C ALA A 13 57.25 58.39 -18.00
N THR A 14 56.06 57.86 -18.25
CA THR A 14 55.65 57.08 -19.43
C THR A 14 56.08 55.62 -19.65
N CYS A 15 55.03 54.82 -19.89
CA CYS A 15 54.97 53.58 -20.64
C CYS A 15 55.50 52.31 -19.97
N VAL A 16 54.61 51.53 -19.35
CA VAL A 16 54.21 50.16 -19.77
C VAL A 16 53.10 49.71 -18.82
N MET A 17 51.84 49.83 -19.24
CA MET A 17 50.71 49.19 -18.54
C MET A 17 49.64 48.78 -19.55
N VAL A 18 49.95 47.76 -20.35
CA VAL A 18 48.96 47.04 -21.20
C VAL A 18 49.09 45.50 -21.09
N GLY A 19 50.02 44.96 -20.29
CA GLY A 19 50.37 43.54 -20.36
C GLY A 19 49.79 42.59 -19.31
N ILE A 20 48.84 42.98 -18.43
CA ILE A 20 48.43 42.11 -17.29
C ILE A 20 46.92 41.87 -17.18
N LEU A 21 46.06 42.52 -17.99
CA LEU A 21 44.60 42.27 -17.94
C LEU A 21 44.09 41.21 -18.93
N ALA A 22 44.97 40.59 -19.74
CA ALA A 22 44.58 39.62 -20.76
C ALA A 22 44.84 38.14 -20.39
N ALA A 23 45.46 37.86 -19.24
CA ALA A 23 45.78 36.49 -18.80
C ALA A 23 44.84 35.91 -17.73
N MET A 24 43.85 36.69 -17.25
CA MET A 24 42.81 36.19 -16.31
C MET A 24 41.45 35.94 -16.99
N LEU A 25 41.38 36.03 -18.33
CA LEU A 25 40.17 35.75 -19.12
C LEU A 25 40.31 34.52 -20.04
N ALA A 26 41.42 33.78 -19.97
CA ALA A 26 41.68 32.59 -20.79
C ALA A 26 41.63 31.26 -20.00
N GLY A 27 40.90 31.25 -18.88
CA GLY A 27 40.67 30.06 -18.04
C GLY A 27 39.20 29.83 -17.69
N ALA A 28 38.28 30.59 -18.28
CA ALA A 28 36.85 30.29 -18.22
C ALA A 28 36.57 29.27 -19.32
N GLY A 29 36.71 27.98 -18.99
CA GLY A 29 35.95 26.96 -19.71
C GLY A 29 34.49 27.44 -19.74
N THR A 30 33.87 27.38 -20.91
CA THR A 30 32.47 27.73 -21.12
C THR A 30 31.62 27.03 -20.06
N ALA A 31 31.25 27.75 -19.00
CA ALA A 31 30.13 27.36 -18.17
C ALA A 31 28.93 27.48 -19.10
N ARG A 32 28.46 26.33 -19.60
CA ARG A 32 27.13 26.22 -20.20
C ARG A 32 26.20 26.89 -19.19
N ALA A 33 25.47 27.91 -19.62
CA ALA A 33 24.29 28.30 -18.89
C ALA A 33 23.39 27.05 -18.87
N ASP A 34 23.25 26.41 -17.71
CA ASP A 34 22.38 25.25 -17.53
C ASP A 34 20.94 25.71 -17.75
N THR A 35 20.49 25.68 -19.00
CA THR A 35 19.05 25.69 -19.28
C THR A 35 18.47 24.48 -18.53
N PRO A 36 17.48 24.70 -17.64
CA PRO A 36 16.87 23.60 -16.91
C PRO A 36 16.43 22.52 -17.90
N PRO A 37 16.68 21.23 -17.60
CA PRO A 37 16.30 20.18 -18.51
C PRO A 37 14.78 20.24 -18.76
N PRO A 38 14.32 19.97 -19.99
CA PRO A 38 12.90 19.96 -20.31
C PRO A 38 12.15 19.01 -19.37
N LEU A 39 11.03 19.50 -18.82
CA LEU A 39 10.19 18.76 -17.88
C LEU A 39 9.27 17.79 -18.63
N PRO A 40 9.26 16.49 -18.28
CA PRO A 40 8.28 15.56 -18.77
C PRO A 40 6.85 15.96 -18.39
N GLY A 41 5.88 15.68 -19.27
CA GLY A 41 4.46 15.96 -19.09
C GLY A 41 3.80 15.19 -17.94
N PHE A 42 4.43 14.12 -17.46
CA PHE A 42 3.98 13.38 -16.26
C PHE A 42 4.39 14.02 -14.93
N ILE A 43 5.19 15.10 -14.95
CA ILE A 43 5.45 15.95 -13.79
C ILE A 43 4.34 17.00 -13.71
N HIS A 44 3.65 17.03 -12.58
CA HIS A 44 2.53 17.95 -12.34
C HIS A 44 2.83 18.82 -11.13
N ASP A 45 2.52 20.11 -11.21
CA ASP A 45 2.67 21.08 -10.12
C ASP A 45 4.06 21.13 -9.47
N GLY A 46 5.11 20.92 -10.29
CA GLY A 46 6.50 20.88 -9.82
C GLY A 46 6.82 19.68 -8.93
N ALA A 47 6.05 18.59 -9.05
CA ALA A 47 6.26 17.34 -8.32
C ALA A 47 6.32 16.11 -9.24
N LEU A 48 7.33 15.28 -9.03
CA LEU A 48 7.42 13.92 -9.55
C LEU A 48 6.72 12.98 -8.57
N THR A 49 5.52 12.51 -8.93
CA THR A 49 4.79 11.52 -8.14
C THR A 49 5.14 10.10 -8.60
N VAL A 50 5.75 9.30 -7.71
CA VAL A 50 6.18 7.93 -7.95
C VAL A 50 5.29 6.93 -7.23
N CYS A 51 4.73 5.97 -7.96
CA CYS A 51 4.07 4.80 -7.36
C CYS A 51 5.07 3.66 -7.15
N THR A 52 5.03 3.03 -5.98
CA THR A 52 5.92 1.92 -5.64
C THR A 52 5.28 0.91 -4.70
N ASN A 53 5.72 -0.36 -4.75
CA ASN A 53 5.37 -1.36 -3.76
C ASN A 53 6.54 -1.53 -2.75
N PRO A 54 6.37 -1.16 -1.47
CA PRO A 54 7.48 -1.04 -0.53
C PRO A 54 7.82 -2.37 0.17
N THR A 55 7.72 -3.49 -0.54
CA THR A 55 7.94 -4.84 0.00
C THR A 55 9.03 -5.62 -0.73
N LEU A 56 9.79 -4.95 -1.62
CA LEU A 56 10.84 -5.56 -2.45
C LEU A 56 12.21 -4.92 -2.16
N PRO A 57 12.84 -5.17 -0.99
CA PRO A 57 14.21 -4.73 -0.74
C PRO A 57 15.22 -5.49 -1.64
N PRO A 58 16.33 -4.85 -2.09
CA PRO A 58 16.74 -3.47 -1.82
C PRO A 58 16.10 -2.44 -2.75
N MET A 59 15.23 -2.85 -3.68
CA MET A 59 14.67 -1.96 -4.70
C MET A 59 13.79 -0.90 -4.04
N THR A 60 12.79 -1.33 -3.28
CA THR A 60 11.77 -0.49 -2.66
C THR A 60 11.26 -1.11 -1.38
N PHE A 61 11.54 -0.48 -0.24
CA PHE A 61 11.12 -0.97 1.07
C PHE A 61 10.97 0.17 2.08
N VAL A 62 10.21 -0.05 3.14
CA VAL A 62 10.17 0.91 4.26
C VAL A 62 11.42 0.76 5.11
N ASN A 63 12.18 1.84 5.25
CA ASN A 63 13.35 1.86 6.14
C ASN A 63 12.98 2.47 7.50
N GLY A 64 12.98 1.63 8.54
CA GLY A 64 12.62 2.03 9.89
C GLY A 64 11.13 1.81 10.20
N THR A 65 10.59 2.63 11.08
CA THR A 65 9.19 2.55 11.55
C THR A 65 8.28 3.56 10.86
N ASP A 66 8.84 4.50 10.11
CA ASP A 66 8.04 5.44 9.33
C ASP A 66 7.71 4.84 7.97
N VAL A 67 6.49 4.37 7.82
CA VAL A 67 5.93 3.77 6.60
C VAL A 67 5.85 4.73 5.40
N LYS A 68 6.08 6.04 5.61
CA LYS A 68 6.30 7.01 4.53
C LYS A 68 7.75 7.13 4.10
N ALA A 69 8.70 6.69 4.93
CA ALA A 69 10.13 6.68 4.63
C ALA A 69 10.47 5.45 3.78
N VAL A 70 10.00 5.47 2.54
CA VAL A 70 10.37 4.47 1.54
C VAL A 70 11.80 4.74 1.10
N ASP A 71 12.60 3.68 1.12
CA ASP A 71 14.00 3.68 0.75
C ASP A 71 14.28 2.54 -0.23
N GLY A 72 15.49 2.53 -0.76
CA GLY A 72 15.94 1.55 -1.74
C GLY A 72 16.49 2.19 -3.00
N ILE A 73 16.97 1.34 -3.91
CA ILE A 73 17.62 1.73 -5.16
C ILE A 73 16.68 2.58 -6.01
N ASP A 74 15.43 2.17 -6.16
CA ASP A 74 14.45 2.89 -6.98
C ASP A 74 14.11 4.25 -6.37
N MET A 75 14.13 4.35 -5.04
CA MET A 75 13.89 5.60 -4.34
C MET A 75 15.09 6.55 -4.45
N ASP A 76 16.32 6.03 -4.42
CA ASP A 76 17.52 6.81 -4.72
C ASP A 76 17.53 7.31 -6.18
N ILE A 77 17.13 6.45 -7.12
CA ILE A 77 16.97 6.84 -8.53
C ILE A 77 15.89 7.92 -8.66
N ALA A 78 14.72 7.73 -8.05
CA ALA A 78 13.64 8.71 -8.06
C ALA A 78 14.05 10.06 -7.44
N ARG A 79 14.80 10.05 -6.34
CA ARG A 79 15.37 11.25 -5.71
C ARG A 79 16.33 11.96 -6.66
N THR A 80 17.19 11.20 -7.33
CA THR A 80 18.18 11.74 -8.27
C THR A 80 17.50 12.31 -9.53
N LEU A 81 16.47 11.65 -10.04
CA LEU A 81 15.64 12.18 -11.14
C LEU A 81 14.89 13.45 -10.75
N ALA A 82 14.29 13.49 -9.56
CA ALA A 82 13.63 14.70 -9.06
C ALA A 82 14.61 15.87 -8.92
N ALA A 83 15.84 15.59 -8.45
CA ALA A 83 16.91 16.58 -8.37
C ALA A 83 17.36 17.05 -9.77
N TYR A 84 17.50 16.14 -10.73
CA TYR A 84 17.83 16.45 -12.13
C TYR A 84 16.81 17.41 -12.76
N TRP A 85 15.52 17.18 -12.52
CA TRP A 85 14.44 18.06 -13.02
C TRP A 85 14.12 19.25 -12.11
N HIS A 86 14.81 19.42 -10.98
CA HIS A 86 14.54 20.47 -10.00
C HIS A 86 13.09 20.49 -9.46
N VAL A 87 12.53 19.30 -9.21
CA VAL A 87 11.15 19.12 -8.72
C VAL A 87 11.11 18.42 -7.37
N LYS A 88 9.96 18.50 -6.68
CA LYS A 88 9.73 17.73 -5.45
C LYS A 88 9.45 16.28 -5.77
N LEU A 89 9.97 15.34 -4.97
CA LEU A 89 9.59 13.94 -5.05
C LEU A 89 8.41 13.66 -4.11
N THR A 90 7.35 13.07 -4.64
CA THR A 90 6.23 12.53 -3.85
C THR A 90 6.16 11.02 -4.08
N VAL A 91 6.25 10.22 -3.03
CA VAL A 91 6.18 8.75 -3.12
C VAL A 91 4.84 8.25 -2.61
N THR A 92 4.16 7.46 -3.42
CA THR A 92 2.88 6.80 -3.11
C THR A 92 3.09 5.29 -3.07
N THR A 93 2.94 4.69 -1.89
CA THR A 93 3.07 3.23 -1.72
C THR A 93 1.78 2.51 -2.07
N MET A 94 1.87 1.38 -2.76
CA MET A 94 0.74 0.49 -2.97
C MET A 94 1.08 -0.98 -3.18
N ASP A 95 0.07 -1.86 -3.22
CA ASP A 95 0.23 -3.25 -3.64
C ASP A 95 0.65 -3.34 -5.11
N PHE A 96 1.44 -4.37 -5.46
CA PHE A 96 1.99 -4.53 -6.80
C PHE A 96 0.91 -4.53 -7.90
N THR A 97 -0.24 -5.15 -7.62
CA THR A 97 -1.39 -5.22 -8.54
C THR A 97 -2.01 -3.85 -8.84
N GLY A 98 -1.83 -2.88 -7.95
CA GLY A 98 -2.34 -1.51 -8.08
C GLY A 98 -1.44 -0.55 -8.87
N LEU A 99 -0.17 -0.91 -9.12
CA LEU A 99 0.82 -0.01 -9.73
C LEU A 99 0.43 0.45 -11.14
N PHE A 100 0.19 -0.49 -12.06
CA PHE A 100 -0.17 -0.18 -13.44
C PHE A 100 -1.57 0.45 -13.58
N PRO A 101 -2.62 -0.01 -12.86
CA PRO A 101 -3.89 0.70 -12.82
C PRO A 101 -3.75 2.15 -12.34
N SER A 102 -2.93 2.42 -11.32
CA SER A 102 -2.72 3.78 -10.80
C SER A 102 -1.95 4.66 -11.78
N LEU A 103 -0.95 4.11 -12.48
CA LEU A 103 -0.23 4.80 -13.56
C LEU A 103 -1.17 5.15 -14.73
N ALA A 104 -1.99 4.19 -15.16
CA ALA A 104 -2.98 4.39 -16.22
C ALA A 104 -4.04 5.44 -15.83
N ALA A 105 -4.45 5.47 -14.55
CA ALA A 105 -5.41 6.42 -14.02
C ALA A 105 -4.84 7.84 -13.80
N GLY A 106 -3.53 8.05 -13.95
CA GLY A 106 -2.90 9.35 -13.76
C GLY A 106 -2.51 9.70 -12.32
N ARG A 107 -2.62 8.75 -11.38
CA ARG A 107 -2.33 8.98 -9.95
C ARG A 107 -0.86 9.17 -9.62
N CYS A 108 0.01 8.71 -10.51
CA CYS A 108 1.44 8.95 -10.49
C CYS A 108 1.94 9.18 -11.91
N GLY A 109 3.06 9.88 -12.02
CA GLY A 109 3.74 10.10 -13.29
C GLY A 109 4.67 8.94 -13.65
N LEU A 110 5.20 8.25 -12.64
CA LEU A 110 6.22 7.22 -12.80
C LEU A 110 5.99 6.06 -11.83
N VAL A 111 6.25 4.84 -12.29
CA VAL A 111 6.29 3.64 -11.45
C VAL A 111 7.74 3.17 -11.32
N ALA A 112 8.19 3.01 -10.08
CA ALA A 112 9.51 2.47 -9.74
C ALA A 112 9.34 1.45 -8.60
N SER A 113 9.51 0.17 -8.90
CA SER A 113 9.24 -0.92 -7.94
C SER A 113 9.91 -2.25 -8.31
N GLY A 114 11.15 -2.22 -8.81
CA GLY A 114 11.87 -3.42 -9.26
C GLY A 114 11.11 -4.17 -10.35
N ILE A 115 10.62 -3.46 -11.36
CA ILE A 115 9.76 -4.06 -12.39
C ILE A 115 10.58 -4.44 -13.61
N ILE A 116 10.53 -5.72 -14.01
CA ILE A 116 11.13 -6.20 -15.24
C ILE A 116 10.52 -5.51 -16.47
N ARG A 117 11.40 -5.02 -17.35
CA ARG A 117 11.06 -4.50 -18.68
C ARG A 117 10.59 -5.63 -19.59
N LEU A 118 9.29 -5.65 -19.88
CA LEU A 118 8.69 -6.68 -20.73
C LEU A 118 8.02 -6.09 -21.99
N PRO A 119 8.23 -6.69 -23.18
CA PRO A 119 7.57 -6.26 -24.41
C PRO A 119 6.04 -6.19 -24.31
N GLN A 120 5.44 -7.13 -23.56
CA GLN A 120 3.98 -7.16 -23.36
C GLN A 120 3.47 -5.95 -22.56
N ARG A 121 4.22 -5.50 -21.54
CA ARG A 121 3.87 -4.29 -20.77
C ARG A 121 4.10 -3.03 -21.58
N GLU A 122 5.14 -3.03 -22.41
CA GLU A 122 5.47 -1.94 -23.33
C GLU A 122 4.43 -1.73 -24.43
N ARG A 123 3.42 -2.60 -24.57
CA ARG A 123 2.24 -2.32 -25.42
C ARG A 123 1.37 -1.21 -24.85
N ASN A 124 1.23 -1.15 -23.53
CA ASN A 124 0.30 -0.24 -22.84
C ASN A 124 1.01 0.92 -22.12
N PHE A 125 2.32 0.79 -21.86
CA PHE A 125 3.14 1.75 -21.12
C PHE A 125 4.49 1.96 -21.81
N ASP A 126 5.20 3.03 -21.50
CA ASP A 126 6.61 3.18 -21.90
C ASP A 126 7.53 2.82 -20.74
N ALA A 127 8.73 2.33 -21.06
CA ALA A 127 9.66 1.80 -20.08
C ALA A 127 11.11 2.22 -20.39
N VAL A 128 11.86 2.59 -19.34
CA VAL A 128 13.27 2.96 -19.44
C VAL A 128 14.08 2.09 -18.49
N ALA A 129 15.00 1.30 -19.05
CA ALA A 129 15.83 0.37 -18.30
C ALA A 129 16.92 1.11 -17.51
N TYR A 130 17.12 0.73 -16.24
CA TYR A 130 18.08 1.40 -15.36
C TYR A 130 19.09 0.45 -14.71
N GLN A 131 18.80 -0.84 -14.58
CA GLN A 131 19.67 -1.80 -13.92
C GLN A 131 19.44 -3.23 -14.46
N ASP A 132 20.51 -4.04 -14.49
CA ASP A 132 20.45 -5.45 -14.83
C ASP A 132 19.98 -6.34 -13.67
N THR A 133 19.32 -7.44 -14.00
CA THR A 133 18.80 -8.44 -13.05
C THR A 133 18.59 -9.77 -13.77
N ALA A 134 18.26 -10.82 -13.03
CA ALA A 134 17.82 -12.08 -13.58
C ALA A 134 16.67 -12.66 -12.77
N LEU A 135 15.75 -13.34 -13.47
CA LEU A 135 14.82 -14.26 -12.82
C LEU A 135 15.61 -15.44 -12.24
N VAL A 136 15.36 -15.77 -10.98
CA VAL A 136 15.99 -16.89 -10.29
C VAL A 136 14.93 -17.82 -9.70
N ILE A 137 15.24 -19.10 -9.70
CA ILE A 137 14.49 -20.12 -8.98
C ILE A 137 15.22 -20.38 -7.67
N VAL A 138 14.50 -20.20 -6.56
CA VAL A 138 15.03 -20.25 -5.21
C VAL A 138 14.36 -21.38 -4.44
N ALA A 139 15.12 -22.14 -3.66
CA ALA A 139 14.59 -23.19 -2.80
C ALA A 139 15.27 -23.16 -1.42
N ARG A 140 14.84 -24.05 -0.50
CA ARG A 140 15.48 -24.19 0.81
C ARG A 140 16.97 -24.48 0.67
N ALA A 141 17.75 -23.96 1.60
CA ALA A 141 19.16 -24.28 1.71
C ALA A 141 19.38 -25.80 1.76
N GLY A 142 20.42 -26.27 1.09
CA GLY A 142 20.70 -27.71 0.89
C GLY A 142 20.01 -28.34 -0.33
N THR A 143 19.07 -27.66 -0.98
CA THR A 143 18.49 -28.16 -2.25
C THR A 143 19.55 -28.14 -3.36
N HIS A 144 19.65 -29.22 -4.13
CA HIS A 144 20.58 -29.32 -5.25
C HIS A 144 20.21 -28.31 -6.37
N PRO A 145 21.21 -27.72 -7.05
CA PRO A 145 20.95 -26.93 -8.26
C PRO A 145 20.26 -27.76 -9.34
N LEU A 146 19.40 -27.12 -10.14
CA LEU A 146 18.73 -27.73 -11.28
C LEU A 146 19.56 -27.54 -12.54
N GLY A 147 19.50 -28.51 -13.46
CA GLY A 147 19.99 -28.37 -14.83
C GLY A 147 19.01 -27.65 -15.75
N GLY A 148 17.72 -27.58 -15.40
CA GLY A 148 16.70 -26.89 -16.19
C GLY A 148 15.31 -26.85 -15.55
N MET A 149 14.40 -26.11 -16.18
CA MET A 149 13.00 -25.98 -15.71
C MET A 149 12.22 -27.30 -15.73
N ALA A 150 12.62 -28.26 -16.57
CA ALA A 150 12.01 -29.59 -16.65
C ALA A 150 12.00 -30.32 -15.29
N GLU A 151 13.01 -30.10 -14.45
CA GLU A 151 13.10 -30.74 -13.13
C GLU A 151 12.08 -30.21 -12.10
N LEU A 152 11.39 -29.13 -12.42
CA LEU A 152 10.27 -28.61 -11.64
C LEU A 152 8.93 -29.28 -11.99
N SER A 153 8.87 -30.13 -13.03
CA SER A 153 7.67 -30.86 -13.42
C SER A 153 7.00 -31.55 -12.22
N GLY A 154 5.69 -31.32 -12.04
CA GLY A 154 4.91 -31.84 -10.92
C GLY A 154 5.22 -31.23 -9.53
N ARG A 155 6.24 -30.36 -9.42
CA ARG A 155 6.60 -29.71 -8.15
C ARG A 155 5.77 -28.43 -7.93
N LYS A 156 5.61 -28.07 -6.66
CA LYS A 156 4.95 -26.82 -6.26
C LYS A 156 5.92 -25.64 -6.37
N VAL A 157 5.55 -24.63 -7.16
CA VAL A 157 6.32 -23.40 -7.33
C VAL A 157 5.48 -22.21 -6.85
N ALA A 158 5.99 -21.49 -5.86
CA ALA A 158 5.34 -20.29 -5.33
C ALA A 158 5.76 -19.05 -6.15
N VAL A 159 4.81 -18.15 -6.40
CA VAL A 159 5.03 -16.90 -7.15
C VAL A 159 4.21 -15.77 -6.54
N GLN A 160 4.67 -14.52 -6.62
CA GLN A 160 3.83 -13.39 -6.22
C GLN A 160 2.77 -13.10 -7.29
N ALA A 161 1.52 -12.93 -6.86
CA ALA A 161 0.39 -12.64 -7.71
C ALA A 161 0.56 -11.29 -8.43
N GLY A 162 0.13 -11.23 -9.69
CA GLY A 162 0.23 -10.02 -10.52
C GLY A 162 1.64 -9.74 -11.10
N THR A 163 2.67 -10.48 -10.66
CA THR A 163 4.01 -10.39 -11.25
C THR A 163 4.08 -11.11 -12.60
N SER A 164 5.11 -10.77 -13.37
CA SER A 164 5.39 -11.46 -14.63
C SER A 164 5.85 -12.91 -14.43
N TYR A 165 6.30 -13.28 -13.22
CA TYR A 165 6.71 -14.64 -12.89
C TYR A 165 5.55 -15.62 -13.01
N SER A 166 4.35 -15.22 -12.58
CA SER A 166 3.13 -16.04 -12.73
C SER A 166 2.90 -16.40 -14.20
N ALA A 167 2.99 -15.42 -15.10
CA ALA A 167 2.83 -15.64 -16.54
C ALA A 167 4.00 -16.43 -17.16
N ARG A 168 5.24 -16.22 -16.68
CA ARG A 168 6.39 -17.03 -17.14
C ARG A 168 6.26 -18.48 -16.74
N MET A 169 5.93 -18.77 -15.48
CA MET A 169 5.74 -20.14 -15.00
C MET A 169 4.59 -20.83 -15.74
N ALA A 170 3.53 -20.10 -16.11
CA ALA A 170 2.46 -20.64 -16.96
C ALA A 170 2.98 -21.02 -18.36
N ARG A 171 3.82 -20.18 -18.99
CA ARG A 171 4.47 -20.52 -20.27
C ARG A 171 5.42 -21.72 -20.16
N GLU A 172 6.13 -21.85 -19.04
CA GLU A 172 6.91 -23.06 -18.76
C GLU A 172 6.03 -24.30 -18.68
N ASN A 173 4.84 -24.21 -18.06
CA ASN A 173 3.89 -25.32 -18.04
C ASN A 173 3.42 -25.71 -19.45
N GLU A 174 3.20 -24.74 -20.34
CA GLU A 174 2.89 -25.01 -21.75
C GLU A 174 4.05 -25.77 -22.42
N ALA A 175 5.30 -25.35 -22.19
CA ALA A 175 6.48 -26.03 -22.72
C ALA A 175 6.67 -27.45 -22.14
N LEU A 176 6.43 -27.64 -20.84
CA LEU A 176 6.44 -28.95 -20.19
C LEU A 176 5.39 -29.87 -20.79
N ALA A 177 4.16 -29.38 -20.96
CA ALA A 177 3.07 -30.15 -21.55
C ALA A 177 3.38 -30.55 -23.00
N ALA A 178 3.92 -29.63 -23.81
CA ALA A 178 4.35 -29.92 -25.18
C ALA A 178 5.46 -30.98 -25.24
N ALA A 179 6.31 -31.06 -24.22
CA ALA A 179 7.35 -32.08 -24.07
C ALA A 179 6.86 -33.38 -23.39
N GLY A 180 5.56 -33.51 -23.08
CA GLY A 180 4.98 -34.71 -22.44
C GLY A 180 5.25 -34.81 -20.94
N HIS A 181 5.72 -33.75 -20.29
CA HIS A 181 5.93 -33.69 -18.85
C HIS A 181 4.68 -33.17 -18.11
N ALA A 182 4.54 -33.53 -16.84
CA ALA A 182 3.50 -32.96 -15.99
C ALA A 182 3.76 -31.45 -15.75
N PRO A 183 2.73 -30.59 -15.73
CA PRO A 183 2.91 -29.19 -15.40
C PRO A 183 3.38 -29.02 -13.94
N MET A 184 4.10 -27.93 -13.67
CA MET A 184 4.35 -27.44 -12.33
C MET A 184 3.04 -27.03 -11.66
N ILE A 185 2.95 -27.18 -10.34
CA ILE A 185 1.82 -26.70 -9.53
C ILE A 185 2.13 -25.27 -9.10
N ILE A 186 1.70 -24.29 -9.89
CA ILE A 186 1.94 -22.87 -9.62
C ILE A 186 0.96 -22.39 -8.55
N THR A 187 1.49 -21.82 -7.47
CA THR A 187 0.67 -21.23 -6.39
C THR A 187 1.02 -19.75 -6.24
N ALA A 188 0.03 -18.88 -6.43
CA ALA A 188 0.22 -17.44 -6.35
C ALA A 188 -0.11 -16.91 -4.95
N TYR A 189 0.72 -16.01 -4.44
CA TYR A 189 0.53 -15.33 -3.15
C TYR A 189 0.52 -13.81 -3.34
N PRO A 190 -0.33 -13.06 -2.62
CA PRO A 190 -0.41 -11.60 -2.74
C PRO A 190 0.93 -10.85 -2.66
N THR A 191 1.82 -11.32 -1.78
CA THR A 191 3.05 -10.60 -1.44
C THR A 191 4.28 -11.52 -1.48
N GLU A 192 5.44 -10.94 -1.76
CA GLU A 192 6.69 -11.70 -1.93
C GLU A 192 7.14 -12.36 -0.62
N GLU A 193 6.90 -11.76 0.54
CA GLU A 193 7.22 -12.41 1.81
C GLU A 193 6.42 -13.71 2.00
N GLN A 194 5.15 -13.75 1.59
CA GLN A 194 4.34 -14.97 1.66
C GLN A 194 4.86 -16.07 0.74
N VAL A 195 5.38 -15.71 -0.44
CA VAL A 195 6.03 -16.62 -1.39
C VAL A 195 7.23 -17.30 -0.74
N VAL A 196 8.14 -16.50 -0.17
CA VAL A 196 9.33 -16.99 0.55
C VAL A 196 8.92 -17.87 1.73
N GLN A 197 7.90 -17.45 2.49
CA GLN A 197 7.39 -18.22 3.63
C GLN A 197 6.95 -19.63 3.24
N GLN A 198 6.31 -19.82 2.09
CA GLN A 198 5.87 -21.17 1.68
C GLN A 198 7.03 -22.12 1.40
N VAL A 199 8.13 -21.62 0.83
CA VAL A 199 9.34 -22.42 0.64
C VAL A 199 9.98 -22.74 1.99
N LEU A 200 10.03 -21.76 2.90
CA LEU A 200 10.54 -21.95 4.25
C LEU A 200 9.72 -22.96 5.07
N LEU A 201 8.40 -23.00 4.88
CA LEU A 201 7.46 -23.89 5.56
C LEU A 201 7.39 -25.31 4.97
N GLY A 202 8.07 -25.61 3.85
CA GLY A 202 7.94 -26.92 3.21
C GLY A 202 6.75 -27.06 2.25
N ARG A 203 5.88 -26.04 2.15
CA ARG A 203 4.62 -26.11 1.37
C ARG A 203 4.83 -25.93 -0.12
N ALA A 204 5.84 -25.16 -0.51
CA ALA A 204 6.35 -25.07 -1.87
C ALA A 204 7.75 -25.67 -1.96
N PHE A 205 8.08 -26.26 -3.12
CA PHE A 205 9.42 -26.78 -3.38
C PHE A 205 10.39 -25.62 -3.68
N ALA A 206 9.98 -24.72 -4.56
CA ALA A 206 10.74 -23.56 -4.97
C ALA A 206 9.84 -22.33 -5.12
N LEU A 207 10.46 -21.18 -5.29
CA LEU A 207 9.83 -19.93 -5.68
C LEU A 207 10.55 -19.31 -6.87
N ALA A 208 9.85 -18.46 -7.62
CA ALA A 208 10.46 -17.60 -8.64
C ALA A 208 10.55 -16.16 -8.11
N SER A 209 11.74 -15.58 -8.15
CA SER A 209 12.06 -14.23 -7.63
C SER A 209 13.21 -13.64 -8.46
N GLN A 210 13.91 -12.63 -7.95
CA GLN A 210 15.04 -11.94 -8.57
C GLN A 210 16.34 -12.13 -7.78
N ASP A 211 17.44 -12.15 -8.53
CA ASP A 211 18.79 -12.19 -7.99
C ASP A 211 19.11 -11.02 -7.04
N VAL A 212 18.73 -9.80 -7.42
CA VAL A 212 19.00 -8.58 -6.62
C VAL A 212 18.26 -8.62 -5.28
N GLU A 213 17.02 -9.08 -5.27
CA GLU A 213 16.24 -9.29 -4.05
C GLU A 213 16.93 -10.31 -3.12
N LEU A 214 17.31 -11.46 -3.68
CA LEU A 214 17.92 -12.52 -2.88
C LEU A 214 19.30 -12.13 -2.34
N ALA A 215 20.08 -11.37 -3.11
CA ALA A 215 21.38 -10.86 -2.71
C ALA A 215 21.28 -10.01 -1.44
N TYR A 216 20.31 -9.11 -1.39
CA TYR A 216 20.05 -8.27 -0.23
C TYR A 216 19.49 -9.07 0.95
N ARG A 217 18.55 -9.97 0.69
CA ARG A 217 17.86 -10.74 1.74
C ARG A 217 18.70 -11.88 2.31
N ARG A 218 19.93 -12.10 1.81
CA ARG A 218 20.84 -13.16 2.28
C ARG A 218 21.02 -13.13 3.81
N GLU A 219 21.23 -11.95 4.37
CA GLU A 219 21.42 -11.78 5.82
C GLU A 219 20.12 -11.98 6.60
N GLN A 220 19.01 -11.42 6.09
CA GLN A 220 17.69 -11.49 6.72
C GLN A 220 17.11 -12.91 6.73
N LEU A 221 17.38 -13.68 5.68
CA LEU A 221 16.93 -15.06 5.55
C LEU A 221 17.84 -16.04 6.29
N HIS A 222 18.92 -15.57 6.93
CA HIS A 222 19.88 -16.39 7.67
C HIS A 222 20.39 -17.61 6.85
N GLY A 223 20.50 -17.41 5.54
CA GLY A 223 20.79 -18.43 4.52
C GLY A 223 19.91 -19.68 4.56
N ARG A 224 18.63 -19.56 4.93
CA ARG A 224 17.62 -20.64 4.86
C ARG A 224 17.19 -20.96 3.43
N VAL A 225 17.58 -20.16 2.45
CA VAL A 225 17.29 -20.34 1.03
C VAL A 225 18.54 -20.16 0.17
N ARG A 226 18.50 -20.66 -1.07
CA ARG A 226 19.53 -20.47 -2.09
C ARG A 226 18.93 -20.42 -3.49
N VAL A 227 19.64 -19.77 -4.43
CA VAL A 227 19.38 -19.97 -5.86
C VAL A 227 19.72 -21.42 -6.20
N ILE A 228 18.80 -22.09 -6.88
CA ILE A 228 19.00 -23.43 -7.44
C ILE A 228 19.04 -23.42 -8.96
N PHE A 229 18.52 -22.38 -9.61
CA PHE A 229 18.59 -22.23 -11.06
C PHE A 229 18.39 -20.78 -11.48
N THR A 230 19.12 -20.33 -12.50
CA THR A 230 18.93 -19.01 -13.14
C THR A 230 18.57 -19.25 -14.60
N PRO A 231 17.28 -19.29 -14.96
CA PRO A 231 16.87 -19.50 -16.32
C PRO A 231 17.42 -18.42 -17.27
N PRO A 232 17.93 -18.78 -18.46
CA PRO A 232 18.55 -17.83 -19.37
C PRO A 232 17.51 -17.05 -20.19
N TYR A 233 16.53 -16.40 -19.54
CA TYR A 233 15.50 -15.62 -20.22
C TYR A 233 15.99 -14.20 -20.55
N PRO A 234 16.20 -13.85 -21.84
CA PRO A 234 16.68 -12.52 -22.22
C PRO A 234 15.70 -11.40 -21.83
N GLU A 235 14.40 -11.71 -21.78
CA GLU A 235 13.37 -10.74 -21.42
C GLU A 235 13.31 -10.42 -19.91
N TYR A 236 14.06 -11.14 -19.06
CA TYR A 236 14.13 -10.91 -17.61
C TYR A 236 15.43 -10.24 -17.16
N ARG A 237 16.10 -9.52 -18.07
CA ARG A 237 17.45 -8.99 -17.83
C ARG A 237 17.54 -7.58 -17.26
N HIS A 238 16.46 -6.81 -17.31
CA HIS A 238 16.51 -5.40 -16.95
C HIS A 238 15.31 -4.98 -16.12
N PHE A 239 15.59 -4.30 -15.01
CA PHE A 239 14.61 -3.45 -14.35
C PHE A 239 14.37 -2.18 -15.15
N ALA A 240 13.13 -1.70 -15.15
CA ALA A 240 12.75 -0.45 -15.80
C ALA A 240 11.81 0.41 -14.96
N LEU A 241 11.93 1.71 -15.16
CA LEU A 241 10.96 2.72 -14.74
C LEU A 241 9.85 2.76 -15.79
N TYR A 242 8.60 2.80 -15.34
CA TYR A 242 7.43 2.79 -16.22
C TYR A 242 6.67 4.12 -16.17
N ILE A 243 6.26 4.60 -17.34
CA ILE A 243 5.44 5.82 -17.52
C ILE A 243 4.25 5.53 -18.45
N ARG A 244 3.27 6.44 -18.50
CA ARG A 244 2.22 6.35 -19.53
C ARG A 244 2.82 6.51 -20.92
N LYS A 245 2.12 6.00 -21.94
CA LYS A 245 2.54 6.10 -23.33
C LYS A 245 2.67 7.55 -23.76
N ASP A 246 3.89 7.98 -24.01
CA ASP A 246 4.24 9.27 -24.59
C ASP A 246 5.71 9.24 -25.06
N ALA A 247 5.91 9.37 -26.37
CA ALA A 247 7.24 9.22 -26.96
C ALA A 247 8.20 10.34 -26.55
N HIS A 248 7.68 11.54 -26.26
CA HIS A 248 8.47 12.68 -25.83
C HIS A 248 8.93 12.49 -24.38
N ASP A 249 8.00 12.18 -23.48
CA ASP A 249 8.30 11.91 -22.07
C ASP A 249 9.25 10.72 -21.89
N ARG A 250 9.09 9.69 -22.73
CA ARG A 250 10.01 8.55 -22.76
C ARG A 250 11.43 9.00 -23.12
N ALA A 251 11.59 9.80 -24.17
CA ALA A 251 12.91 10.29 -24.58
C ALA A 251 13.57 11.15 -23.49
N LEU A 252 12.78 11.98 -22.80
CA LEU A 252 13.26 12.79 -21.66
C LEU A 252 13.72 11.92 -20.50
N LEU A 253 12.97 10.87 -20.16
CA LEU A 253 13.35 9.92 -19.11
C LEU A 253 14.59 9.09 -19.50
N GLU A 254 14.69 8.64 -20.75
CA GLU A 254 15.88 7.95 -21.28
C GLU A 254 17.12 8.85 -21.18
N GLN A 255 17.02 10.12 -21.58
CA GLN A 255 18.10 11.09 -21.47
C GLN A 255 18.51 11.36 -20.01
N ALA A 256 17.53 11.50 -19.11
CA ALA A 256 17.81 11.70 -17.69
C ALA A 256 18.57 10.51 -17.12
N VAL A 257 18.07 9.28 -17.32
CA VAL A 257 18.73 8.04 -16.84
C VAL A 257 20.13 7.88 -17.44
N ALA A 258 20.32 8.21 -18.72
CA ALA A 258 21.65 8.22 -19.34
C ALA A 258 22.59 9.23 -18.67
N THR A 259 22.13 10.44 -18.40
CA THR A 259 22.92 11.48 -17.71
C THR A 259 23.32 11.04 -16.30
N LEU A 260 22.41 10.42 -15.54
CA LEU A 260 22.68 9.87 -14.20
C LEU A 260 23.71 8.72 -14.25
N ARG A 261 23.76 7.99 -15.37
CA ARG A 261 24.74 6.92 -15.58
C ARG A 261 26.10 7.51 -15.91
N ASP A 262 26.16 8.46 -16.82
CA ASP A 262 27.39 9.08 -17.33
C ASP A 262 28.10 9.91 -16.25
N ASN A 263 27.35 10.53 -15.34
CA ASN A 263 27.90 11.30 -14.22
C ASN A 263 28.23 10.45 -12.97
N GLY A 264 28.08 9.12 -13.05
CA GLY A 264 28.43 8.18 -11.98
C GLY A 264 27.41 8.07 -10.84
N GLN A 265 26.28 8.80 -10.87
CA GLN A 265 25.26 8.71 -9.81
C GLN A 265 24.65 7.30 -9.73
N MET A 266 24.38 6.65 -10.86
CA MET A 266 23.89 5.27 -10.88
C MET A 266 24.89 4.28 -10.25
N ALA A 267 26.20 4.50 -10.48
CA ALA A 267 27.24 3.66 -9.88
C ALA A 267 27.35 3.88 -8.37
N ALA A 268 27.22 5.13 -7.90
CA ALA A 268 27.18 5.45 -6.48
C ALA A 268 25.98 4.80 -5.76
N ILE A 269 24.81 4.75 -6.39
CA ILE A 269 23.63 4.05 -5.87
C ILE A 269 23.89 2.55 -5.78
N ALA A 270 24.42 1.93 -6.84
CA ALA A 270 24.74 0.50 -6.84
C ALA A 270 25.75 0.14 -5.73
N GLN A 271 26.76 1.00 -5.51
CA GLN A 271 27.75 0.82 -4.45
C GLN A 271 27.13 0.96 -3.05
N LYS A 272 26.25 1.96 -2.83
CA LYS A 272 25.53 2.15 -1.56
C LYS A 272 24.76 0.89 -1.14
N TRP A 273 24.15 0.19 -2.09
CA TRP A 273 23.34 -1.00 -1.84
C TRP A 273 24.11 -2.32 -2.00
N ALA A 274 25.44 -2.26 -2.17
CA ALA A 274 26.32 -3.42 -2.28
C ALA A 274 25.87 -4.47 -3.31
N ILE A 275 25.32 -4.04 -4.45
CA ILE A 275 24.90 -4.95 -5.53
C ILE A 275 26.14 -5.40 -6.29
N THR A 276 26.78 -6.48 -5.83
CA THR A 276 27.91 -7.11 -6.55
C THR A 276 27.44 -8.32 -7.36
N PRO A 277 28.03 -8.60 -8.55
CA PRO A 277 27.64 -9.72 -9.41
C PRO A 277 27.80 -11.16 -8.85
N ASP A 278 28.14 -11.33 -7.57
CA ASP A 278 28.65 -12.61 -7.04
C ASP A 278 27.98 -13.05 -5.72
N THR A 279 26.66 -13.15 -5.72
CA THR A 279 25.86 -13.53 -4.53
C THR A 279 25.02 -14.79 -4.76
N THR A 280 25.67 -15.91 -5.07
CA THR A 280 25.04 -17.25 -5.15
C THR A 280 25.38 -18.18 -3.98
N GLN A 281 26.16 -17.73 -2.99
CA GLN A 281 26.62 -18.58 -1.88
C GLN A 281 25.80 -18.42 -0.59
N ALA A 282 25.46 -19.58 -0.01
CA ALA A 282 24.71 -19.73 1.23
C ALA A 282 25.59 -19.42 2.45
N LEU A 283 25.05 -18.67 3.41
CA LEU A 283 25.58 -18.55 4.76
C LEU A 283 24.62 -19.27 5.71
N GLY A 284 24.98 -20.45 6.18
CA GLY A 284 24.16 -21.19 7.11
C GLY A 284 24.10 -20.50 8.48
N ALA A 285 22.90 -20.22 8.97
CA ALA A 285 22.68 -20.02 10.39
C ALA A 285 21.33 -20.61 10.83
N THR A 286 21.35 -21.30 11.97
CA THR A 286 20.15 -21.70 12.70
C THR A 286 19.57 -20.47 13.39
N ALA A 287 18.47 -19.93 12.85
CA ALA A 287 17.72 -18.87 13.50
C ALA A 287 16.82 -19.45 14.61
N PRO A 288 16.67 -18.75 15.76
CA PRO A 288 15.68 -19.07 16.78
C PRO A 288 14.25 -19.20 16.22
N ALA A 289 13.41 -19.98 16.89
CA ALA A 289 12.02 -20.20 16.47
C ALA A 289 11.08 -19.02 16.77
N PHE A 290 11.43 -18.15 17.73
CA PHE A 290 10.69 -16.92 18.04
C PHE A 290 11.59 -15.83 18.63
N HIS A 291 11.53 -14.61 18.09
CA HIS A 291 12.32 -13.47 18.54
C HIS A 291 11.51 -12.52 19.43
N TRP A 292 11.61 -12.72 20.75
CA TRP A 292 10.92 -11.89 21.75
C TRP A 292 11.23 -10.39 21.64
N GLY A 293 12.48 -10.02 21.32
CA GLY A 293 12.87 -8.63 21.12
C GLY A 293 12.09 -7.96 19.98
N THR A 294 11.93 -8.67 18.85
CA THR A 294 11.15 -8.21 17.70
C THR A 294 9.68 -8.07 18.06
N PHE A 295 9.12 -9.05 18.78
CA PHE A 295 7.72 -9.02 19.23
C PHE A 295 7.42 -7.82 20.15
N PHE A 296 8.19 -7.65 21.23
CA PHE A 296 7.98 -6.52 22.15
C PHE A 296 8.31 -5.18 21.49
N GLY A 297 9.34 -5.14 20.65
CA GLY A 297 9.68 -3.97 19.85
C GLY A 297 8.54 -3.56 18.91
N ALA A 298 7.90 -4.52 18.25
CA ALA A 298 6.71 -4.28 17.43
C ALA A 298 5.56 -3.72 18.28
N LEU A 299 5.29 -4.32 19.45
CA LEU A 299 4.23 -3.89 20.36
C LEU A 299 4.37 -2.42 20.78
N THR A 300 5.59 -1.94 21.04
CA THR A 300 5.86 -0.56 21.46
C THR A 300 6.22 0.37 20.31
N SER A 301 6.26 -0.13 19.07
CA SER A 301 6.72 0.66 17.92
C SER A 301 5.71 1.76 17.54
N ALA A 302 6.25 2.92 17.15
CA ALA A 302 5.44 4.00 16.58
C ALA A 302 4.68 3.56 15.32
N ALA A 303 5.24 2.63 14.54
CA ALA A 303 4.60 2.07 13.35
C ALA A 303 3.28 1.35 13.71
N PHE A 304 3.32 0.42 14.66
CA PHE A 304 2.13 -0.35 15.07
C PHE A 304 1.10 0.55 15.75
N MET A 305 1.53 1.49 16.60
CA MET A 305 0.61 2.45 17.21
C MET A 305 -0.10 3.33 16.17
N ARG A 306 0.62 3.82 15.15
CA ARG A 306 0.04 4.59 14.05
C ARG A 306 -0.89 3.73 13.21
N GLY A 307 -0.49 2.51 12.87
CA GLY A 307 -1.33 1.56 12.14
C GLY A 307 -2.64 1.27 12.87
N ALA A 308 -2.58 0.99 14.17
CA ALA A 308 -3.75 0.77 15.02
C ALA A 308 -4.63 2.03 15.14
N PHE A 309 -4.04 3.22 15.24
CA PHE A 309 -4.79 4.47 15.22
C PHE A 309 -5.53 4.68 13.90
N ILE A 310 -4.89 4.41 12.76
CA ILE A 310 -5.53 4.50 11.44
C ILE A 310 -6.65 3.48 11.31
N THR A 311 -6.44 2.23 11.74
CA THR A 311 -7.49 1.20 11.82
C THR A 311 -8.70 1.73 12.58
N LEU A 312 -8.48 2.28 13.77
CA LEU A 312 -9.56 2.81 14.61
C LEU A 312 -10.25 4.03 13.99
N ALA A 313 -9.47 4.96 13.42
CA ALA A 313 -9.99 6.16 12.78
C ALA A 313 -10.89 5.82 11.59
N VAL A 314 -10.47 4.90 10.72
CA VAL A 314 -11.30 4.41 9.61
C VAL A 314 -12.59 3.78 10.14
N ALA A 315 -12.50 2.87 11.11
CA ALA A 315 -13.67 2.20 11.66
C ALA A 315 -14.67 3.19 12.26
N VAL A 316 -14.20 4.14 13.09
CA VAL A 316 -15.05 5.14 13.75
C VAL A 316 -15.70 6.07 12.73
N LEU A 317 -14.92 6.63 11.80
CA LEU A 317 -15.47 7.56 10.80
C LEU A 317 -16.48 6.86 9.90
N SER A 318 -16.17 5.64 9.42
CA SER A 318 -17.09 4.89 8.57
C SER A 318 -18.38 4.52 9.30
N HIS A 319 -18.30 4.10 10.56
CA HIS A 319 -19.47 3.75 11.35
C HIS A 319 -20.34 4.97 11.69
N LEU A 320 -19.74 6.11 12.04
CA LEU A 320 -20.48 7.36 12.27
C LEU A 320 -21.21 7.83 11.00
N THR A 321 -20.54 7.78 9.85
CA THR A 321 -21.17 8.09 8.56
C THR A 321 -22.29 7.09 8.24
N ALA A 322 -22.10 5.80 8.51
CA ALA A 322 -23.11 4.78 8.32
C ALA A 322 -24.36 4.99 9.19
N ILE A 323 -24.19 5.36 10.47
CA ILE A 323 -25.31 5.74 11.35
C ILE A 323 -26.06 6.95 10.79
N ALA A 324 -25.33 7.98 10.36
CA ALA A 324 -25.93 9.19 9.80
C ALA A 324 -26.75 8.92 8.54
N ILE A 325 -26.26 8.04 7.66
CA ILE A 325 -26.96 7.62 6.43
C ILE A 325 -28.15 6.69 6.73
N SER A 326 -27.97 5.76 7.66
CA SER A 326 -28.95 4.69 7.90
C SER A 326 -30.21 5.13 8.65
N LEU A 327 -30.13 6.12 9.53
CA LEU A 327 -31.29 6.65 10.25
C LEU A 327 -32.40 7.18 9.31
N PRO A 328 -32.13 8.10 8.37
CA PRO A 328 -33.15 8.57 7.43
C PRO A 328 -33.62 7.46 6.48
N MET A 329 -32.72 6.57 6.04
CA MET A 329 -33.08 5.43 5.18
C MET A 329 -34.05 4.46 5.88
N ALA A 330 -33.79 4.12 7.15
CA ALA A 330 -34.66 3.24 7.93
C ALA A 330 -36.07 3.82 8.11
N LEU A 331 -36.18 5.14 8.30
CA LEU A 331 -37.47 5.84 8.37
C LEU A 331 -38.26 5.72 7.07
N VAL A 332 -37.63 5.93 5.92
CA VAL A 332 -38.27 5.81 4.60
C VAL A 332 -38.70 4.36 4.34
N LEU A 333 -37.84 3.39 4.65
CA LEU A 333 -38.12 1.97 4.42
C LEU A 333 -39.25 1.41 5.31
N ASN A 334 -39.49 2.02 6.47
CA ASN A 334 -40.64 1.68 7.34
C ASN A 334 -41.92 2.47 6.98
N GLY A 335 -41.84 3.38 6.01
CA GLY A 335 -42.97 4.17 5.54
C GLY A 335 -43.80 3.48 4.44
N ARG A 336 -44.68 4.29 3.82
CA ARG A 336 -45.52 3.90 2.69
C ARG A 336 -44.68 3.52 1.46
N ASP A 337 -45.24 2.69 0.61
CA ASP A 337 -44.59 2.30 -0.63
C ASP A 337 -44.44 3.50 -1.57
N CYS A 338 -43.21 3.73 -2.01
CA CYS A 338 -42.84 4.79 -2.94
C CYS A 338 -41.61 4.36 -3.75
N VAL A 339 -41.36 5.02 -4.88
CA VAL A 339 -40.19 4.73 -5.74
C VAL A 339 -38.88 4.83 -4.96
N LEU A 340 -38.79 5.78 -4.03
CA LEU A 340 -37.63 5.92 -3.15
C LEU A 340 -37.42 4.68 -2.27
N LYS A 341 -38.49 4.10 -1.71
CA LYS A 341 -38.42 2.87 -0.91
C LYS A 341 -37.88 1.70 -1.73
N THR A 342 -38.33 1.54 -2.97
CA THR A 342 -37.82 0.50 -3.88
C THR A 342 -36.33 0.70 -4.17
N GLY A 343 -35.91 1.93 -4.46
CA GLY A 343 -34.50 2.27 -4.69
C GLY A 343 -33.61 1.99 -3.47
N LEU A 344 -34.05 2.38 -2.27
CA LEU A 344 -33.34 2.11 -1.03
C LEU A 344 -33.31 0.61 -0.68
N THR A 345 -34.37 -0.14 -1.01
CA THR A 345 -34.40 -1.60 -0.83
C THR A 345 -33.38 -2.27 -1.74
N ALA A 346 -33.31 -1.85 -3.00
CA ALA A 346 -32.31 -2.33 -3.95
C ALA A 346 -30.88 -1.98 -3.49
N TYR A 347 -30.66 -0.76 -2.98
CA TYR A 347 -29.39 -0.35 -2.39
C TYR A 347 -28.98 -1.27 -1.23
N VAL A 348 -29.87 -1.51 -0.26
CA VAL A 348 -29.58 -2.36 0.90
C VAL A 348 -29.27 -3.80 0.44
N ALA A 349 -30.04 -4.33 -0.50
CA ALA A 349 -29.81 -5.66 -1.06
C ALA A 349 -28.46 -5.77 -1.77
N LEU A 350 -28.10 -4.76 -2.58
CA LEU A 350 -26.84 -4.73 -3.33
C LEU A 350 -25.63 -4.69 -2.39
N PHE A 351 -25.59 -3.73 -1.47
CA PHE A 351 -24.41 -3.49 -0.64
C PHE A 351 -24.23 -4.53 0.46
N ARG A 352 -25.30 -5.19 0.93
CA ARG A 352 -25.21 -6.37 1.80
C ARG A 352 -24.86 -7.65 1.03
N GLY A 353 -25.21 -7.73 -0.25
CA GLY A 353 -24.99 -8.90 -1.08
C GLY A 353 -23.60 -8.97 -1.72
N ALA A 354 -22.97 -7.82 -2.00
CA ALA A 354 -21.67 -7.77 -2.65
C ALA A 354 -20.51 -7.94 -1.64
N PRO A 355 -19.42 -8.66 -1.98
CA PRO A 355 -18.24 -8.78 -1.12
C PRO A 355 -17.61 -7.42 -0.80
N THR A 356 -17.37 -7.11 0.47
CA THR A 356 -16.82 -5.81 0.90
C THR A 356 -15.47 -5.48 0.27
N LEU A 357 -14.59 -6.48 0.10
CA LEU A 357 -13.31 -6.30 -0.60
C LEU A 357 -13.52 -5.87 -2.06
N LEU A 358 -14.51 -6.42 -2.75
CA LEU A 358 -14.80 -6.06 -4.14
C LEU A 358 -15.36 -4.64 -4.23
N GLN A 359 -16.20 -4.23 -3.28
CA GLN A 359 -16.70 -2.84 -3.19
C GLN A 359 -15.54 -1.85 -3.05
N LEU A 360 -14.58 -2.17 -2.17
CA LEU A 360 -13.39 -1.37 -1.93
C LEU A 360 -12.52 -1.25 -3.19
N LEU A 361 -12.24 -2.38 -3.85
CA LEU A 361 -11.47 -2.41 -5.10
C LEU A 361 -12.17 -1.66 -6.23
N PHE A 362 -13.50 -1.77 -6.33
CA PHE A 362 -14.28 -1.07 -7.33
C PHE A 362 -14.22 0.44 -7.11
N ILE A 363 -14.45 0.91 -5.88
CA ILE A 363 -14.41 2.34 -5.54
C ILE A 363 -13.01 2.92 -5.77
N TRP A 364 -11.95 2.18 -5.44
CA TRP A 364 -10.58 2.67 -5.64
C TRP A 364 -10.12 2.61 -7.10
N ASN A 365 -10.39 1.53 -7.83
CA ASN A 365 -9.78 1.28 -9.14
C ASN A 365 -10.72 1.53 -10.32
N ALA A 366 -12.01 1.17 -10.19
CA ALA A 366 -12.97 1.21 -11.29
C ALA A 366 -13.74 2.53 -11.35
N LEU A 367 -14.20 3.06 -10.21
CA LEU A 367 -14.94 4.31 -10.14
C LEU A 367 -14.25 5.50 -10.86
N PRO A 368 -12.92 5.71 -10.71
CA PRO A 368 -12.23 6.79 -11.42
C PRO A 368 -12.22 6.62 -12.95
N GLN A 369 -12.39 5.39 -13.47
CA GLN A 369 -12.46 5.16 -14.92
C GLN A 369 -13.74 5.77 -15.50
N PHE A 370 -14.86 5.63 -14.78
CA PHE A 370 -16.16 6.19 -15.18
C PHE A 370 -16.32 7.65 -14.81
N LEU A 371 -15.71 8.08 -13.70
CA LEU A 371 -15.88 9.42 -13.13
C LEU A 371 -14.50 10.07 -12.91
N PRO A 372 -14.00 10.87 -13.88
CA PRO A 372 -12.65 11.46 -13.82
C PRO A 372 -12.34 12.29 -12.58
N PHE A 373 -13.36 12.87 -11.93
CA PHE A 373 -13.23 13.60 -10.66
C PHE A 373 -12.54 12.79 -9.55
N PHE A 374 -12.67 11.47 -9.54
CA PHE A 374 -12.03 10.58 -8.57
C PHE A 374 -10.59 10.16 -8.94
N ARG A 375 -10.03 10.70 -10.04
CA ARG A 375 -8.62 10.49 -10.41
C ARG A 375 -7.68 11.47 -9.70
N GLU A 376 -8.23 12.56 -9.21
CA GLU A 376 -7.47 13.64 -8.59
C GLU A 376 -6.86 13.25 -7.24
N ALA A 377 -5.79 13.95 -6.86
CA ALA A 377 -4.99 13.67 -5.67
C ALA A 377 -5.77 13.78 -4.35
N TRP A 378 -6.89 14.52 -4.32
CA TRP A 378 -7.74 14.61 -3.15
C TRP A 378 -8.39 13.26 -2.80
N PHE A 379 -8.65 12.39 -3.79
CA PHE A 379 -9.27 11.08 -3.55
C PHE A 379 -8.22 10.07 -3.13
N THR A 380 -7.91 10.05 -1.84
CA THR A 380 -6.88 9.20 -1.24
C THR A 380 -7.39 7.77 -0.96
N PRO A 381 -6.49 6.77 -0.78
CA PRO A 381 -6.89 5.42 -0.34
C PRO A 381 -7.71 5.40 0.95
N PHE A 382 -7.40 6.32 1.87
CA PHE A 382 -8.15 6.50 3.11
C PHE A 382 -9.60 6.90 2.84
N LEU A 383 -9.81 7.88 1.95
CA LEU A 383 -11.16 8.34 1.59
C LEU A 383 -11.94 7.28 0.80
N ALA A 384 -11.28 6.55 -0.10
CA ALA A 384 -11.88 5.43 -0.81
C ALA A 384 -12.33 4.32 0.16
N THR A 385 -11.50 4.00 1.15
CA THR A 385 -11.82 3.06 2.22
C THR A 385 -12.97 3.57 3.07
N TRP A 386 -12.89 4.80 3.55
CA TRP A 386 -13.94 5.42 4.36
C TRP A 386 -15.28 5.39 3.62
N LEU A 387 -15.31 5.80 2.35
CA LEU A 387 -16.50 5.79 1.51
C LEU A 387 -17.06 4.37 1.32
N SER A 388 -16.20 3.43 0.91
CA SER A 388 -16.60 2.04 0.67
C SER A 388 -17.18 1.40 1.92
N LEU A 389 -16.49 1.53 3.05
CA LEU A 389 -16.91 0.96 4.31
C LEU A 389 -18.14 1.67 4.88
N SER A 390 -18.29 2.99 4.70
CA SER A 390 -19.49 3.72 5.14
C SER A 390 -20.74 3.26 4.41
N ILE A 391 -20.65 3.10 3.08
CA ILE A 391 -21.78 2.68 2.25
C ILE A 391 -22.16 1.23 2.60
N ASN A 392 -21.17 0.34 2.71
CA ASN A 392 -21.38 -1.04 3.12
C ASN A 392 -22.04 -1.13 4.50
N GLU A 393 -21.44 -0.50 5.51
CA GLU A 393 -21.91 -0.51 6.89
C GLU A 393 -23.29 0.14 7.02
N SER A 394 -23.59 1.18 6.25
CA SER A 394 -24.90 1.83 6.31
C SER A 394 -26.03 0.89 5.91
N ALA A 395 -25.79 -0.02 4.95
CA ALA A 395 -26.78 -1.01 4.54
C ALA A 395 -27.08 -2.03 5.66
N TYR A 396 -26.08 -2.43 6.45
CA TYR A 396 -26.29 -3.25 7.66
C TYR A 396 -26.97 -2.45 8.77
N GLN A 397 -26.55 -1.21 9.00
CA GLN A 397 -27.10 -0.34 10.03
C GLN A 397 -28.56 0.05 9.77
N VAL A 398 -28.97 0.19 8.50
CA VAL A 398 -30.37 0.37 8.11
C VAL A 398 -31.24 -0.75 8.65
N GLU A 399 -30.80 -1.99 8.51
CA GLU A 399 -31.56 -3.17 8.93
C GLU A 399 -31.61 -3.29 10.46
N ILE A 400 -30.52 -2.95 11.15
CA ILE A 400 -30.49 -2.85 12.61
C ILE A 400 -31.52 -1.82 13.09
N ASN A 401 -31.52 -0.62 12.49
CA ASN A 401 -32.44 0.45 12.85
C ASN A 401 -33.90 0.07 12.53
N ARG A 402 -34.15 -0.57 11.39
CA ARG A 402 -35.49 -1.05 11.00
C ARG A 402 -36.01 -2.11 11.97
N ALA A 403 -35.20 -3.11 12.28
CA ALA A 403 -35.54 -4.17 13.23
C ALA A 403 -35.84 -3.59 14.62
N ALA A 404 -35.05 -2.62 15.06
CA ALA A 404 -35.26 -1.96 16.34
C ALA A 404 -36.55 -1.12 16.39
N LEU A 405 -36.91 -0.46 15.29
CA LEU A 405 -38.19 0.27 15.18
C LEU A 405 -39.39 -0.68 15.18
N LEU A 406 -39.29 -1.82 14.48
CA LEU A 406 -40.36 -2.83 14.42
C LEU A 406 -40.53 -3.61 15.74
N ALA A 407 -39.49 -3.63 16.58
CA ALA A 407 -39.54 -4.28 17.89
C ALA A 407 -40.31 -3.46 18.94
N VAL A 408 -40.60 -2.19 18.69
CA VAL A 408 -41.44 -1.37 19.57
C VAL A 408 -42.91 -1.69 19.31
N ASP A 409 -43.66 -1.99 20.37
CA ASP A 409 -45.08 -2.36 20.29
C ASP A 409 -45.92 -1.24 19.62
N PRO A 410 -46.60 -1.50 18.49
CA PRO A 410 -47.42 -0.51 17.80
C PRO A 410 -48.56 0.05 18.66
N ALA A 411 -49.03 -0.67 19.69
CA ALA A 411 -50.05 -0.19 20.62
C ALA A 411 -49.61 1.08 21.37
N GLN A 412 -48.30 1.24 21.61
CA GLN A 412 -47.77 2.45 22.24
C GLN A 412 -47.96 3.70 21.37
N ALA A 413 -47.91 3.56 20.05
CA ALA A 413 -48.17 4.66 19.13
C ALA A 413 -49.65 5.07 19.15
N VAL A 414 -50.55 4.09 19.22
CA VAL A 414 -52.00 4.32 19.34
C VAL A 414 -52.34 5.00 20.67
N ALA A 415 -51.75 4.54 21.78
CA ALA A 415 -51.95 5.14 23.10
C ALA A 415 -51.45 6.60 23.14
N GLY A 416 -50.29 6.89 22.54
CA GLY A 416 -49.78 8.25 22.44
C GLY A 416 -50.73 9.18 21.68
N HIS A 417 -51.32 8.70 20.57
CA HIS A 417 -52.33 9.45 19.85
C HIS A 417 -53.63 9.67 20.65
N ALA A 418 -54.07 8.68 21.43
CA ALA A 418 -55.22 8.83 22.32
C ALA A 418 -54.99 9.88 23.43
N LEU A 419 -53.73 10.08 23.85
CA LEU A 419 -53.31 11.14 24.77
C LEU A 419 -53.09 12.50 24.10
N GLY A 420 -53.46 12.65 22.81
CA GLY A 420 -53.34 13.90 22.08
C GLY A 420 -51.93 14.23 21.57
N LEU A 421 -50.97 13.29 21.63
CA LEU A 421 -49.65 13.49 21.05
C LEU A 421 -49.73 13.45 19.52
N SER A 422 -49.09 14.43 18.89
CA SER A 422 -48.85 14.43 17.44
C SER A 422 -47.91 13.28 17.02
N ARG A 423 -47.92 12.90 15.74
CA ARG A 423 -47.05 11.84 15.20
C ARG A 423 -45.56 12.05 15.51
N GLY A 424 -45.08 13.28 15.39
CA GLY A 424 -43.70 13.63 15.73
C GLY A 424 -43.41 13.51 17.22
N GLN A 425 -44.37 13.87 18.09
CA GLN A 425 -44.23 13.70 19.54
C GLN A 425 -44.23 12.23 19.96
N VAL A 426 -45.12 11.41 19.40
CA VAL A 426 -45.13 9.95 19.62
C VAL A 426 -43.79 9.35 19.19
N TYR A 427 -43.28 9.70 18.00
CA TYR A 427 -42.01 9.18 17.54
C TYR A 427 -40.85 9.62 18.45
N ARG A 428 -40.72 10.91 18.75
CA ARG A 428 -39.60 11.47 19.52
C ARG A 428 -39.58 11.02 20.98
N HIS A 429 -40.74 10.92 21.64
CA HIS A 429 -40.81 10.67 23.08
C HIS A 429 -41.12 9.21 23.45
N VAL A 430 -41.76 8.45 22.55
CA VAL A 430 -42.17 7.06 22.83
C VAL A 430 -41.33 6.07 22.02
N ILE A 431 -41.39 6.15 20.69
CA ILE A 431 -40.81 5.11 19.82
C ILE A 431 -39.28 5.20 19.79
N PHE A 432 -38.72 6.37 19.46
CA PHE A 432 -37.28 6.54 19.24
C PHE A 432 -36.42 6.17 20.46
N PRO A 433 -36.75 6.58 21.71
CA PRO A 433 -35.94 6.21 22.87
C PRO A 433 -35.91 4.70 23.13
N GLN A 434 -37.00 3.97 22.83
CA GLN A 434 -37.06 2.52 22.98
C GLN A 434 -36.32 1.81 21.85
N ALA A 435 -36.57 2.19 20.60
CA ALA A 435 -35.87 1.67 19.45
C ALA A 435 -34.35 1.88 19.56
N LEU A 436 -33.90 3.05 20.03
CA LEU A 436 -32.48 3.33 20.25
C LEU A 436 -31.85 2.34 21.23
N ARG A 437 -32.55 1.97 22.32
CA ARG A 437 -32.05 0.97 23.29
C ARG A 437 -31.94 -0.42 22.67
N ILE A 438 -32.89 -0.80 21.81
CA ILE A 438 -32.90 -2.09 21.11
C ILE A 438 -31.79 -2.14 20.05
N ALA A 439 -31.55 -1.02 19.34
CA ALA A 439 -30.54 -0.92 18.29
C ALA A 439 -29.10 -0.88 18.82
N LEU A 440 -28.90 -0.43 20.07
CA LEU A 440 -27.56 -0.13 20.59
C LEU A 440 -26.63 -1.36 20.64
N PRO A 441 -27.02 -2.52 21.21
CA PRO A 441 -26.15 -3.70 21.22
C PRO A 441 -25.73 -4.19 19.82
N PRO A 442 -26.65 -4.41 18.86
CA PRO A 442 -26.25 -4.84 17.51
C PRO A 442 -25.45 -3.78 16.76
N THR A 443 -25.67 -2.48 17.02
CA THR A 443 -24.85 -1.40 16.44
C THR A 443 -23.39 -1.50 16.89
N ILE A 444 -23.14 -1.75 18.18
CA ILE A 444 -21.77 -1.94 18.69
C ILE A 444 -21.13 -3.23 18.14
N ASN A 445 -21.92 -4.32 18.00
CA ASN A 445 -21.44 -5.54 17.36
C ASN A 445 -21.06 -5.32 15.89
N ALA A 446 -21.83 -4.52 15.15
CA ALA A 446 -21.53 -4.12 13.78
C ALA A 446 -20.21 -3.33 13.72
N PHE A 447 -20.02 -2.36 14.62
CA PHE A 447 -18.77 -1.62 14.74
C PHE A 447 -17.56 -2.53 15.02
N ILE A 448 -17.66 -3.49 15.94
CA ILE A 448 -16.57 -4.45 16.23
C ILE A 448 -16.24 -5.30 15.01
N SER A 449 -17.26 -5.67 14.23
CA SER A 449 -17.08 -6.41 12.98
C SER A 449 -16.39 -5.53 11.93
N LEU A 450 -16.83 -4.28 11.78
CA LEU A 450 -16.24 -3.29 10.89
C LEU A 450 -14.75 -3.05 11.22
N LEU A 451 -14.39 -2.94 12.50
CA LEU A 451 -13.01 -2.77 12.96
C LEU A 451 -12.10 -3.90 12.49
N LYS A 452 -12.59 -5.14 12.39
CA LYS A 452 -11.83 -6.26 11.83
C LYS A 452 -11.78 -6.17 10.30
N THR A 453 -12.89 -5.79 9.68
CA THR A 453 -13.02 -5.63 8.22
C THR A 453 -12.14 -4.51 7.66
N THR A 454 -11.72 -3.53 8.45
CA THR A 454 -10.75 -2.51 8.00
C THR A 454 -9.43 -3.11 7.51
N SER A 455 -9.08 -4.33 7.95
CA SER A 455 -7.89 -5.04 7.45
C SER A 455 -7.91 -5.27 5.94
N LEU A 456 -9.08 -5.29 5.29
CA LEU A 456 -9.22 -5.35 3.83
C LEU A 456 -8.68 -4.09 3.14
N ALA A 457 -8.59 -2.96 3.85
CA ALA A 457 -8.07 -1.70 3.32
C ALA A 457 -6.57 -1.77 2.96
N SER A 458 -5.85 -2.74 3.53
CA SER A 458 -4.45 -3.04 3.16
C SER A 458 -4.29 -3.27 1.65
N VAL A 459 -5.28 -3.89 1.00
CA VAL A 459 -5.25 -4.23 -0.44
C VAL A 459 -5.26 -2.99 -1.35
N ILE A 460 -5.84 -1.89 -0.88
CA ILE A 460 -5.75 -0.58 -1.57
C ILE A 460 -4.76 0.35 -0.88
N SER A 461 -3.91 -0.21 -0.03
CA SER A 461 -2.70 0.44 0.49
C SER A 461 -2.97 1.53 1.51
N VAL A 462 -4.08 1.39 2.24
CA VAL A 462 -4.21 2.07 3.52
C VAL A 462 -3.26 1.39 4.50
N GLN A 463 -2.34 2.18 5.06
CA GLN A 463 -1.35 1.73 6.04
C GLN A 463 -1.98 1.57 7.43
N GLU A 464 -3.05 0.78 7.50
CA GLU A 464 -3.65 0.32 8.76
C GLU A 464 -2.80 -0.81 9.35
N LEU A 465 -3.17 -1.30 10.54
CA LEU A 465 -2.38 -2.25 11.32
C LEU A 465 -1.92 -3.51 10.56
N LEU A 466 -2.77 -4.15 9.73
CA LEU A 466 -2.36 -5.33 8.97
C LEU A 466 -1.35 -4.98 7.87
N ALA A 467 -1.57 -3.89 7.12
CA ALA A 467 -0.61 -3.39 6.14
C ALA A 467 0.76 -3.07 6.78
N VAL A 468 0.77 -2.38 7.92
CA VAL A 468 2.01 -2.09 8.67
C VAL A 468 2.72 -3.39 9.09
N THR A 469 1.95 -4.39 9.51
CA THR A 469 2.48 -5.71 9.87
C THR A 469 3.16 -6.38 8.68
N GLN A 470 2.49 -6.43 7.53
CA GLN A 470 3.03 -7.01 6.30
C GLN A 470 4.31 -6.31 5.84
N ILE A 471 4.36 -4.97 5.91
CA ILE A 471 5.56 -4.19 5.59
C ILE A 471 6.74 -4.60 6.49
N GLN A 472 6.53 -4.75 7.80
CA GLN A 472 7.60 -5.13 8.72
C GLN A 472 8.05 -6.59 8.53
N VAL A 473 7.11 -7.49 8.25
CA VAL A 473 7.43 -8.88 7.87
C VAL A 473 8.21 -8.90 6.56
N ALA A 474 7.82 -8.12 5.56
CA ALA A 474 8.53 -8.03 4.29
C ALA A 474 9.96 -7.48 4.47
N ARG A 475 10.20 -6.65 5.49
CA ARG A 475 11.54 -6.14 5.79
C ARG A 475 12.42 -7.14 6.53
N THR A 476 11.88 -7.97 7.40
CA THR A 476 12.66 -8.73 8.40
C THR A 476 12.52 -10.24 8.28
N PHE A 477 11.48 -10.73 7.60
CA PHE A 477 11.02 -12.12 7.59
C PHE A 477 10.62 -12.73 8.94
N GLU A 478 10.36 -11.88 9.93
CA GLU A 478 9.89 -12.29 11.26
C GLU A 478 8.36 -12.41 11.28
N PHE A 479 7.81 -13.42 10.61
CA PHE A 479 6.37 -13.58 10.45
C PHE A 479 5.65 -13.69 11.80
N THR A 480 6.09 -14.63 12.65
CA THR A 480 5.33 -15.02 13.85
C THR A 480 5.22 -13.85 14.84
N GLU A 481 6.31 -13.10 14.99
CA GLU A 481 6.49 -11.99 15.92
C GLU A 481 5.58 -10.82 15.54
N TYR A 482 5.66 -10.35 14.30
CA TYR A 482 4.87 -9.22 13.84
C TYR A 482 3.38 -9.56 13.76
N TYR A 483 2.99 -10.75 13.30
CA TYR A 483 1.58 -11.16 13.30
C TYR A 483 1.04 -11.38 14.72
N ALA A 484 1.83 -11.91 15.66
CA ALA A 484 1.43 -12.02 17.05
C ALA A 484 1.23 -10.62 17.68
N ALA A 485 2.12 -9.67 17.41
CA ALA A 485 1.96 -8.29 17.87
C ALA A 485 0.68 -7.65 17.30
N ALA A 486 0.41 -7.83 16.00
CA ALA A 486 -0.80 -7.33 15.35
C ALA A 486 -2.06 -7.93 15.97
N LEU A 487 -2.04 -9.23 16.27
CA LEU A 487 -3.14 -9.93 16.94
C LEU A 487 -3.41 -9.34 18.33
N VAL A 488 -2.37 -9.05 19.12
CA VAL A 488 -2.51 -8.40 20.43
C VAL A 488 -3.19 -7.04 20.30
N TYR A 489 -2.82 -6.22 19.32
CA TYR A 489 -3.48 -4.94 19.06
C TYR A 489 -4.96 -5.09 18.69
N TYR A 490 -5.27 -5.99 17.75
CA TYR A 490 -6.65 -6.25 17.34
C TYR A 490 -7.50 -6.76 18.52
N LEU A 491 -6.96 -7.69 19.32
CA LEU A 491 -7.65 -8.20 20.52
C LEU A 491 -7.82 -7.11 21.57
N ALA A 492 -6.82 -6.26 21.82
CA ALA A 492 -6.92 -5.15 22.76
C ALA A 492 -8.03 -4.18 22.35
N MET A 493 -8.10 -3.80 21.07
CA MET A 493 -9.16 -2.94 20.53
C MET A 493 -10.53 -3.60 20.66
N VAL A 494 -10.68 -4.86 20.23
CA VAL A 494 -11.96 -5.59 20.30
C VAL A 494 -12.42 -5.78 21.74
N PHE A 495 -11.54 -6.19 22.65
CA PHE A 495 -11.87 -6.37 24.06
C PHE A 495 -12.25 -5.04 24.72
N PHE A 496 -11.58 -3.93 24.37
CA PHE A 496 -12.00 -2.61 24.83
C PHE A 496 -13.45 -2.32 24.43
N PHE A 497 -13.83 -2.52 23.16
CA PHE A 497 -15.20 -2.26 22.70
C PHE A 497 -16.23 -3.25 23.24
N LEU A 498 -15.86 -4.51 23.49
CA LEU A 498 -16.72 -5.47 24.19
C LEU A 498 -16.97 -5.05 25.64
N LEU A 499 -15.97 -4.48 26.33
CA LEU A 499 -16.16 -3.90 27.67
C LEU A 499 -17.09 -2.69 27.62
N VAL A 500 -16.96 -1.83 26.61
CA VAL A 500 -17.89 -0.71 26.38
C VAL A 500 -19.31 -1.23 26.17
N GLN A 501 -19.49 -2.21 25.28
CA GLN A 501 -20.78 -2.86 25.03
C GLN A 501 -21.39 -3.41 26.31
N LYS A 502 -20.63 -4.19 27.10
CA LYS A 502 -21.12 -4.78 28.36
C LYS A 502 -21.54 -3.72 29.37
N ARG A 503 -20.81 -2.60 29.46
CA ARG A 503 -21.19 -1.47 30.34
C ARG A 503 -22.47 -0.79 29.86
N VAL A 504 -22.58 -0.60 28.55
CA VAL A 504 -23.76 -0.01 27.91
C VAL A 504 -24.99 -0.90 28.13
N GLU A 505 -24.90 -2.20 27.84
CA GLU A 505 -25.97 -3.16 28.06
C GLU A 505 -26.45 -3.18 29.52
N ARG A 506 -25.52 -3.23 30.49
CA ARG A 506 -25.86 -3.17 31.93
C ARG A 506 -26.62 -1.91 32.33
N ARG A 507 -26.37 -0.77 31.67
CA ARG A 507 -27.09 0.48 31.94
C ARG A 507 -28.51 0.45 31.39
N PHE A 508 -28.76 -0.31 30.34
CA PHE A 508 -30.08 -0.39 29.68
C PHE A 508 -30.88 -1.64 30.08
N SER A 509 -30.27 -2.65 30.72
CA SER A 509 -30.89 -3.91 31.14
C SER A 509 -31.81 -3.81 32.37
N TRP A 510 -32.09 -2.62 32.89
CA TRP A 510 -32.92 -2.45 34.10
C TRP A 510 -34.39 -2.85 33.88
N ALA A 511 -34.85 -2.92 32.62
CA ALA A 511 -36.22 -3.33 32.27
C ALA A 511 -36.42 -4.86 32.19
N ASP A 512 -35.38 -5.65 31.91
CA ASP A 512 -35.52 -7.11 31.79
C ASP A 512 -35.69 -7.80 33.15
N GLN A 513 -35.15 -7.20 34.22
CA GLN A 513 -35.33 -7.70 35.59
C GLN A 513 -36.78 -7.61 36.08
N TYR A 514 -37.55 -6.64 35.58
CA TYR A 514 -38.96 -6.47 35.96
C TYR A 514 -39.87 -7.53 35.31
N ARG A 515 -39.57 -7.95 34.07
CA ARG A 515 -40.32 -9.01 33.36
C ARG A 515 -40.09 -10.41 33.95
N ALA A 516 -38.89 -10.69 34.46
CA ALA A 516 -38.60 -11.96 35.14
C ALA A 516 -39.33 -12.08 36.49
N GLY A 517 -39.58 -10.96 37.19
CA GLY A 517 -40.34 -10.94 38.45
C GLY A 517 -41.85 -11.12 38.28
N THR A 518 -42.43 -10.68 37.16
CA THR A 518 -43.89 -10.74 36.93
C THR A 518 -44.42 -12.07 36.42
N HIS A 519 -43.55 -13.01 36.04
CA HIS A 519 -43.92 -14.40 35.69
C HIS A 519 -43.68 -15.40 36.83
N ALA A 520 -43.19 -14.93 37.98
CA ALA A 520 -42.91 -15.74 39.17
C ALA A 520 -43.92 -15.49 40.32
N SER A 521 -45.05 -14.86 40.04
CA SER A 521 -46.13 -14.57 41.01
C SER A 521 -47.46 -15.12 40.55
#